data_AF-A0A3B9H5A5-F1
#
_entry.id   AF-A0A3B9H5A5-F1
#
_cell.length_a   1.000
_cell.length_b   1.000
_cell.length_c   1.000
_cell.angle_alpha   90.00
_cell.angle_beta   90.00
_cell.angle_gamma   90.00
#
_symmetry.space_group_name_H-M   'P 1'
#
loop_
_entity.id
_entity.type
_entity.pdbx_description
1 polymer ?
#
loop_
_entity_poly.entity_id
_entity_poly.type
_entity_poly.pdbx_seq_one_letter_code
_entity_poly.pdbx_strand_id
1 'polypeptide(L)'
;SPRSYLLRNDAGKFIDITETIANDLKYPGLITSAVWSDFSGDGIEDLIVVGEWTGIMMFENENGKLKRTSAENGLDNQTGWWNKIVAVDLDKDGDEDYVLGNLGLNYKYHATTDEPFEVYAHDFDENGTTDIVLGYYNQGTCYPVRGRQCSSEQMPMIADMFKTYEEFGMADIHSVYGDKLKDALHLKANNFASSILLNKGNGQFQLKNLPSKAQIAPINGIIAADFDFNGTVDLLLAGNLFQAEVETGRADAGRGLLMLGDGKGNFNPVSQEESGLFAPMDVKDLGMLYTGPNRSRILLVANNNFGMQTFAETLSKKP
;
A
#
# COMPACT_ATOMS: atom_id res chain seq x y z
N SER A 1 -7.23 -1.25 15.69
CA SER A 1 -7.62 -1.58 14.30
C SER A 1 -9.14 -1.74 14.23
N PRO A 2 -9.80 -1.31 13.13
CA PRO A 2 -11.20 -1.59 12.89
C PRO A 2 -11.44 -3.10 12.72
N ARG A 3 -12.67 -3.55 12.96
CA ARG A 3 -13.04 -4.94 12.71
C ARG A 3 -13.20 -5.19 11.21
N SER A 4 -12.57 -6.24 10.70
CA SER A 4 -12.76 -6.78 9.35
C SER A 4 -13.73 -7.97 9.36
N TYR A 5 -14.30 -8.31 8.20
CA TYR A 5 -15.30 -9.37 8.05
C TYR A 5 -15.03 -10.25 6.84
N LEU A 6 -15.11 -11.57 7.04
CA LEU A 6 -15.33 -12.57 6.00
C LEU A 6 -16.78 -13.04 6.06
N LEU A 7 -17.50 -12.83 4.95
CA LEU A 7 -18.93 -13.11 4.85
C LEU A 7 -19.17 -14.27 3.88
N ARG A 8 -19.80 -15.35 4.35
CA ARG A 8 -20.34 -16.38 3.45
C ARG A 8 -21.73 -16.01 3.01
N ASN A 9 -21.95 -16.06 1.69
CA ASN A 9 -23.26 -15.93 1.09
C ASN A 9 -24.01 -17.27 1.18
N ASP A 10 -25.10 -17.29 1.96
CA ASP A 10 -26.03 -18.42 2.07
C ASP A 10 -27.38 -17.98 1.49
N ALA A 11 -27.58 -18.27 0.20
CA ALA A 11 -28.79 -17.92 -0.56
C ALA A 11 -29.25 -16.45 -0.44
N GLY A 12 -28.29 -15.51 -0.46
CA GLY A 12 -28.54 -14.07 -0.33
C GLY A 12 -28.45 -13.54 1.10
N LYS A 13 -28.23 -14.40 2.09
CA LYS A 13 -27.94 -14.01 3.48
C LYS A 13 -26.44 -14.08 3.73
N PHE A 14 -25.84 -12.96 4.12
CA PHE A 14 -24.43 -12.90 4.50
C PHE A 14 -24.25 -13.25 5.97
N ILE A 15 -23.45 -14.27 6.25
CA ILE A 15 -23.13 -14.74 7.61
C ILE A 15 -21.65 -14.44 7.88
N ASP A 16 -21.39 -13.72 8.98
CA ASP A 16 -20.02 -13.50 9.47
C ASP A 16 -19.44 -14.83 9.98
N ILE A 17 -18.38 -15.27 9.32
CA ILE A 17 -17.65 -16.49 9.66
C ILE A 17 -16.18 -16.21 9.98
N THR A 18 -15.82 -14.93 10.16
CA THR A 18 -14.43 -14.47 10.33
C THR A 18 -13.74 -15.24 11.45
N GLU A 19 -14.28 -15.22 12.67
CA GLU A 19 -13.69 -15.91 13.82
C GLU A 19 -13.64 -17.43 13.65
N THR A 20 -14.56 -17.98 12.85
CA THR A 20 -14.61 -19.42 12.59
C THR A 20 -13.53 -19.83 11.60
N ILE A 21 -13.27 -19.03 10.55
CA ILE A 21 -12.32 -19.36 9.47
C ILE A 21 -10.90 -18.87 9.76
N ALA A 22 -10.75 -17.67 10.29
CA ALA A 22 -9.48 -17.02 10.62
C ALA A 22 -9.68 -15.93 11.67
N ASN A 23 -9.38 -16.24 12.93
CA ASN A 23 -9.47 -15.26 14.02
C ASN A 23 -8.54 -14.05 13.81
N ASP A 24 -7.39 -14.26 13.16
CA ASP A 24 -6.41 -13.21 12.83
C ASP A 24 -6.99 -12.14 11.89
N LEU A 25 -7.98 -12.49 11.08
CA LEU A 25 -8.68 -11.56 10.18
C LEU A 25 -9.76 -10.73 10.88
N LYS A 26 -9.98 -10.89 12.19
CA LYS A 26 -10.93 -10.06 12.93
C LYS A 26 -10.44 -8.61 13.08
N TYR A 27 -9.15 -8.41 13.34
CA TYR A 27 -8.53 -7.09 13.49
C TYR A 27 -7.15 -7.01 12.79
N PRO A 28 -7.09 -7.23 11.46
CA PRO A 28 -5.82 -7.41 10.75
C PRO A 28 -5.09 -6.08 10.47
N GLY A 29 -5.67 -4.93 10.81
CA GLY A 29 -5.09 -3.61 10.54
C GLY A 29 -6.05 -2.70 9.76
N LEU A 30 -5.49 -1.75 9.01
CA LEU A 30 -6.23 -0.88 8.10
C LEU A 30 -6.12 -1.45 6.68
N ILE A 31 -6.95 -2.43 6.37
CA ILE A 31 -6.89 -3.17 5.10
C ILE A 31 -7.33 -2.28 3.94
N THR A 32 -6.50 -2.22 2.91
CA THR A 32 -6.73 -1.44 1.68
C THR A 32 -7.00 -2.34 0.48
N SER A 33 -6.46 -3.57 0.47
CA SER A 33 -6.60 -4.49 -0.65
C SER A 33 -6.43 -5.95 -0.23
N ALA A 34 -7.09 -6.84 -0.96
CA ALA A 34 -6.99 -8.27 -0.79
C ALA A 34 -7.16 -8.97 -2.14
N VAL A 35 -6.54 -10.13 -2.29
CA VAL A 35 -6.65 -10.99 -3.47
C VAL A 35 -6.80 -12.44 -3.04
N TRP A 36 -7.71 -13.14 -3.71
CA TRP A 36 -7.79 -14.61 -3.65
C TRP A 36 -6.92 -15.15 -4.79
N SER A 37 -6.05 -16.10 -4.46
CA SER A 37 -5.12 -16.73 -5.39
C SER A 37 -4.70 -18.10 -4.86
N ASP A 38 -4.53 -19.11 -5.72
CA ASP A 38 -3.94 -20.41 -5.37
C ASP A 38 -2.40 -20.32 -5.32
N PHE A 39 -1.88 -19.67 -4.28
CA PHE A 39 -0.44 -19.46 -4.12
C PHE A 39 0.29 -20.70 -3.58
N SER A 40 -0.46 -21.61 -2.94
CA SER A 40 0.04 -22.90 -2.47
C SER A 40 0.16 -23.93 -3.60
N GLY A 41 -0.60 -23.75 -4.69
CA GLY A 41 -0.58 -24.61 -5.87
C GLY A 41 -1.35 -25.92 -5.68
N ASP A 42 -2.30 -25.96 -4.75
CA ASP A 42 -3.10 -27.14 -4.43
C ASP A 42 -4.48 -27.15 -5.12
N GLY A 43 -4.79 -26.10 -5.89
CA GLY A 43 -6.06 -25.90 -6.59
C GLY A 43 -7.14 -25.23 -5.73
N ILE A 44 -6.82 -24.79 -4.52
CA ILE A 44 -7.72 -24.11 -3.59
C ILE A 44 -7.27 -22.65 -3.43
N GLU A 45 -8.21 -21.73 -3.58
CA GLU A 45 -7.93 -20.30 -3.41
C GLU A 45 -7.51 -19.97 -1.97
N ASP A 46 -6.30 -19.42 -1.84
CA ASP A 46 -5.74 -18.83 -0.65
C ASP A 46 -6.02 -17.32 -0.61
N LEU A 47 -5.74 -16.65 0.50
CA LEU A 47 -6.02 -15.23 0.68
C LEU A 47 -4.76 -14.44 1.01
N ILE A 48 -4.50 -13.37 0.26
CA ILE A 48 -3.49 -12.37 0.63
C ILE A 48 -4.19 -11.04 0.94
N VAL A 49 -3.77 -10.40 2.04
CA VAL A 49 -4.34 -9.14 2.52
C VAL A 49 -3.21 -8.16 2.84
N VAL A 50 -3.38 -6.91 2.40
CA VAL A 50 -2.45 -5.81 2.65
C VAL A 50 -3.16 -4.55 3.13
N GLY A 51 -2.45 -3.69 3.83
CA GLY A 51 -3.01 -2.47 4.40
C GLY A 51 -1.96 -1.48 4.90
N GLU A 52 -2.46 -0.40 5.49
CA GLU A 52 -1.62 0.57 6.16
C GLU A 52 -1.17 0.05 7.54
N TRP A 53 0.12 0.22 7.81
CA TRP A 53 0.77 -0.23 9.04
C TRP A 53 0.72 -1.75 9.24
N THR A 54 0.56 -2.51 8.16
CA THR A 54 0.58 -3.98 8.18
C THR A 54 1.73 -4.52 7.34
N GLY A 55 2.16 -5.75 7.64
CA GLY A 55 2.91 -6.58 6.71
C GLY A 55 2.07 -7.03 5.51
N ILE A 56 2.67 -7.87 4.67
CA ILE A 56 1.96 -8.59 3.59
C ILE A 56 1.47 -9.91 4.19
N MET A 57 0.17 -10.00 4.50
CA MET A 57 -0.39 -11.14 5.22
C MET A 57 -0.91 -12.19 4.25
N MET A 58 -0.39 -13.41 4.35
CA MET A 58 -0.76 -14.54 3.49
C MET A 58 -1.44 -15.60 4.34
N PHE A 59 -2.58 -16.11 3.85
CA PHE A 59 -3.41 -17.09 4.52
C PHE A 59 -3.69 -18.26 3.59
N GLU A 60 -3.04 -19.38 3.85
CA GLU A 60 -3.27 -20.64 3.14
C GLU A 60 -4.60 -21.27 3.56
N ASN A 61 -5.34 -21.82 2.60
CA ASN A 61 -6.66 -22.38 2.78
C ASN A 61 -6.60 -23.89 3.05
N GLU A 62 -6.41 -24.26 4.30
CA GLU A 62 -6.46 -25.65 4.76
C GLU A 62 -7.91 -26.11 4.95
N ASN A 63 -8.58 -26.52 3.86
CA ASN A 63 -9.94 -27.07 3.85
C ASN A 63 -11.02 -26.14 4.45
N GLY A 64 -11.01 -24.86 4.05
CA GLY A 64 -11.97 -23.86 4.52
C GLY A 64 -11.59 -23.19 5.84
N LYS A 65 -10.37 -23.43 6.33
CA LYS A 65 -9.72 -22.65 7.39
C LYS A 65 -8.57 -21.89 6.77
N LEU A 66 -8.47 -20.61 7.09
CA LEU A 66 -7.40 -19.75 6.60
C LEU A 66 -6.32 -19.65 7.66
N LYS A 67 -5.16 -20.23 7.38
CA LYS A 67 -4.01 -20.28 8.27
C LYS A 67 -2.96 -19.30 7.78
N ARG A 68 -2.51 -18.42 8.65
CA ARG A 68 -1.48 -17.42 8.30
C ARG A 68 -0.10 -18.07 8.13
N THR A 69 0.53 -17.84 6.98
CA THR A 69 1.83 -18.42 6.58
C THR A 69 2.89 -17.37 6.21
N SER A 70 2.53 -16.08 6.17
CA SER A 70 3.42 -14.98 5.77
C SER A 70 4.70 -14.83 6.58
N ALA A 71 4.72 -15.27 7.85
CA ALA A 71 5.90 -15.23 8.70
C ALA A 71 7.08 -16.05 8.15
N GLU A 72 6.80 -17.16 7.45
CA GLU A 72 7.81 -18.08 6.91
C GLU A 72 8.71 -17.41 5.86
N ASN A 73 8.15 -16.44 5.13
CA ASN A 73 8.85 -15.63 4.13
C ASN A 73 9.24 -14.24 4.66
N GLY A 74 9.10 -13.99 5.96
CA GLY A 74 9.41 -12.70 6.59
C GLY A 74 8.48 -11.55 6.17
N LEU A 75 7.35 -11.85 5.54
CA LEU A 75 6.43 -10.87 4.95
C LEU A 75 5.61 -10.11 6.00
N ASP A 76 5.42 -10.70 7.18
CA ASP A 76 4.86 -10.01 8.34
C ASP A 76 5.70 -8.81 8.78
N ASN A 77 7.02 -8.87 8.55
CA ASN A 77 7.95 -7.80 8.90
C ASN A 77 8.10 -6.76 7.78
N GLN A 78 7.46 -6.93 6.62
CA GLN A 78 7.49 -5.96 5.51
C GLN A 78 6.37 -4.93 5.71
N THR A 79 6.47 -4.15 6.79
CA THR A 79 5.39 -3.25 7.20
C THR A 79 5.44 -1.95 6.41
N GLY A 80 4.35 -1.60 5.76
CA GLY A 80 4.27 -0.44 4.89
C GLY A 80 2.91 0.22 4.90
N TRP A 81 2.71 1.16 3.98
CA TRP A 81 1.40 1.73 3.66
C TRP A 81 0.95 1.15 2.33
N TRP A 82 0.70 -0.16 2.36
CA TRP A 82 0.28 -0.91 1.19
C TRP A 82 -1.13 -0.48 0.78
N ASN A 83 -1.32 -0.16 -0.49
CA ASN A 83 -2.56 0.41 -1.03
C ASN A 83 -3.30 -0.54 -1.98
N LYS A 84 -2.55 -1.40 -2.69
CA LYS A 84 -3.11 -2.30 -3.70
C LYS A 84 -2.29 -3.57 -3.82
N ILE A 85 -2.96 -4.70 -4.04
CA ILE A 85 -2.34 -5.94 -4.49
C ILE A 85 -3.11 -6.48 -5.70
N VAL A 86 -2.38 -7.01 -6.69
CA VAL A 86 -2.92 -7.71 -7.87
C VAL A 86 -2.12 -8.97 -8.08
N ALA A 87 -2.80 -10.11 -8.20
CA ALA A 87 -2.21 -11.39 -8.60
C ALA A 87 -2.08 -11.48 -10.12
N VAL A 88 -0.93 -11.98 -10.60
CA VAL A 88 -0.65 -12.18 -12.02
C VAL A 88 0.64 -12.99 -12.18
N ASP A 89 0.68 -13.92 -13.11
CA ASP A 89 1.91 -14.62 -13.54
C ASP A 89 2.83 -13.67 -14.33
N LEU A 90 3.90 -13.14 -13.70
CA LEU A 90 4.77 -12.11 -14.29
C LEU A 90 5.94 -12.71 -15.08
N ASP A 91 6.40 -13.91 -14.72
CA ASP A 91 7.55 -14.59 -15.35
C ASP A 91 7.20 -15.83 -16.19
N LYS A 92 5.90 -16.13 -16.31
CA LYS A 92 5.30 -17.18 -17.17
C LYS A 92 5.69 -18.59 -16.77
N ASP A 93 5.97 -18.83 -15.49
CA ASP A 93 6.27 -20.17 -14.99
C ASP A 93 5.00 -20.96 -14.59
N GLY A 94 3.84 -20.28 -14.61
CA GLY A 94 2.52 -20.87 -14.39
C GLY A 94 2.02 -20.77 -12.94
N ASP A 95 2.79 -20.16 -12.04
CA ASP A 95 2.30 -19.73 -10.73
C ASP A 95 1.97 -18.22 -10.72
N GLU A 96 1.15 -17.78 -9.76
CA GLU A 96 0.82 -16.37 -9.65
C GLU A 96 1.85 -15.63 -8.78
N ASP A 97 2.41 -14.55 -9.33
CA ASP A 97 3.14 -13.52 -8.61
C ASP A 97 2.18 -12.39 -8.17
N TYR A 98 2.72 -11.40 -7.45
CA TYR A 98 1.92 -10.27 -6.97
C TYR A 98 2.60 -8.93 -7.20
N VAL A 99 1.84 -7.96 -7.69
CA VAL A 99 2.26 -6.56 -7.76
C VAL A 99 1.62 -5.79 -6.63
N LEU A 100 2.45 -5.14 -5.81
CA LEU A 100 2.05 -4.41 -4.61
C LEU A 100 2.32 -2.92 -4.78
N GLY A 101 1.26 -2.12 -4.64
CA GLY A 101 1.33 -0.68 -4.54
C GLY A 101 1.51 -0.23 -3.11
N ASN A 102 2.45 0.68 -2.86
CA ASN A 102 2.75 1.27 -1.55
C ASN A 102 2.77 2.82 -1.67
N LEU A 103 3.19 3.52 -0.61
CA LEU A 103 3.37 4.99 -0.58
C LEU A 103 4.39 5.50 -1.62
N GLY A 104 5.42 4.71 -1.93
CA GLY A 104 6.54 5.10 -2.76
C GLY A 104 7.70 5.70 -1.96
N LEU A 105 8.88 5.74 -2.58
CA LEU A 105 10.12 6.23 -1.95
C LEU A 105 10.35 7.73 -2.15
N ASN A 106 9.53 8.40 -2.97
CA ASN A 106 9.61 9.83 -3.23
C ASN A 106 8.54 10.58 -2.42
N TYR A 107 8.64 10.50 -1.11
CA TYR A 107 7.75 11.23 -0.21
C TYR A 107 8.51 11.87 0.94
N LYS A 108 7.86 12.75 1.70
CA LYS A 108 8.49 13.39 2.87
C LYS A 108 8.95 12.33 3.88
N TYR A 109 8.20 11.24 3.99
CA TYR A 109 8.48 10.14 4.91
C TYR A 109 9.37 9.10 4.25
N HIS A 110 10.38 8.67 4.99
CA HIS A 110 11.25 7.57 4.63
C HIS A 110 11.18 6.54 5.75
N ALA A 111 11.22 5.27 5.37
CA ALA A 111 11.18 4.16 6.29
C ALA A 111 12.16 3.09 5.82
N THR A 112 12.95 2.60 6.77
CA THR A 112 13.83 1.44 6.60
C THR A 112 13.71 0.55 7.83
N THR A 113 14.31 -0.64 7.79
CA THR A 113 14.39 -1.52 8.97
C THR A 113 15.11 -0.86 10.15
N ASP A 114 16.18 -0.11 9.89
CA ASP A 114 17.00 0.53 10.93
C ASP A 114 16.38 1.85 11.42
N GLU A 115 15.72 2.56 10.52
CA GLU A 115 15.08 3.87 10.75
C GLU A 115 13.62 3.81 10.28
N PRO A 116 12.71 3.19 11.05
CA PRO A 116 11.31 3.05 10.67
C PRO A 116 10.54 4.36 10.81
N PHE A 117 9.49 4.52 10.03
CA PHE A 117 8.49 5.55 10.27
C PHE A 117 7.51 5.05 11.33
N GLU A 118 7.19 5.87 12.33
CA GLU A 118 6.46 5.42 13.51
C GLU A 118 5.19 6.22 13.74
N VAL A 119 4.17 5.59 14.32
CA VAL A 119 2.97 6.25 14.81
C VAL A 119 2.70 5.82 16.25
N TYR A 120 2.38 6.82 17.06
CA TYR A 120 1.96 6.68 18.44
C TYR A 120 0.55 7.22 18.59
N ALA A 121 -0.31 6.51 19.34
CA ALA A 121 -1.61 7.02 19.71
C ALA A 121 -1.90 6.82 21.19
N HIS A 122 -2.10 7.93 21.91
CA HIS A 122 -2.42 7.99 23.34
C HIS A 122 -3.08 9.34 23.66
N ASP A 123 -3.70 9.47 24.83
CA ASP A 123 -4.06 10.78 25.41
C ASP A 123 -2.82 11.41 26.07
N PHE A 124 -2.04 12.19 25.32
CA PHE A 124 -0.73 12.67 25.79
C PHE A 124 -0.87 13.86 26.75
N ASP A 125 -1.91 14.67 26.60
CA ASP A 125 -2.18 15.85 27.44
C ASP A 125 -3.27 15.63 28.50
N GLU A 126 -3.81 14.42 28.63
CA GLU A 126 -4.85 14.04 29.62
C GLU A 126 -6.17 14.79 29.44
N ASN A 127 -6.51 15.17 28.22
CA ASN A 127 -7.76 15.87 27.92
C ASN A 127 -8.95 14.93 27.62
N GLY A 128 -8.73 13.61 27.62
CA GLY A 128 -9.73 12.59 27.34
C GLY A 128 -9.92 12.26 25.86
N THR A 129 -9.09 12.80 24.97
CA THR A 129 -9.08 12.50 23.54
C THR A 129 -7.79 11.78 23.14
N THR A 130 -7.80 11.06 22.01
CA THR A 130 -6.61 10.37 21.52
C THR A 130 -5.82 11.29 20.59
N ASP A 131 -4.59 11.58 20.97
CA ASP A 131 -3.61 12.26 20.15
C ASP A 131 -2.84 11.27 19.27
N ILE A 132 -2.54 11.69 18.04
CA ILE A 132 -1.70 10.94 17.12
C ILE A 132 -0.38 11.69 16.94
N VAL A 133 0.72 10.99 17.18
CA VAL A 133 2.08 11.50 17.01
C VAL A 133 2.80 10.64 15.98
N LEU A 134 3.38 11.27 14.98
CA LEU A 134 4.21 10.60 13.97
C LEU A 134 5.70 10.85 14.28
N GLY A 135 6.50 9.80 14.16
CA GLY A 135 7.95 9.83 14.36
C GLY A 135 8.70 9.52 13.08
N TYR A 136 9.76 10.26 12.81
CA TYR A 136 10.71 9.98 11.75
C TYR A 136 12.13 10.00 12.28
N TYR A 137 13.03 9.28 11.63
CA TYR A 137 14.43 9.23 12.05
C TYR A 137 15.30 10.19 11.25
N ASN A 138 16.28 10.77 11.94
CA ASN A 138 17.37 11.50 11.35
C ASN A 138 18.67 11.15 12.08
N GLN A 139 19.58 10.45 11.40
CA GLN A 139 20.87 10.02 11.96
C GLN A 139 20.72 9.19 13.25
N GLY A 140 19.77 8.26 13.27
CA GLY A 140 19.53 7.34 14.38
C GLY A 140 18.65 7.88 15.51
N THR A 141 18.27 9.16 15.48
CA THR A 141 17.38 9.77 16.48
C THR A 141 15.98 9.95 15.93
N CYS A 142 14.97 9.54 16.69
CA CYS A 142 13.56 9.68 16.33
C CYS A 142 13.01 11.05 16.77
N TYR A 143 12.49 11.82 15.82
CA TYR A 143 11.94 13.15 16.01
C TYR A 143 10.46 13.20 15.65
N PRO A 144 9.65 14.10 16.26
CA PRO A 144 8.30 14.35 15.83
C PRO A 144 8.25 14.88 14.39
N VAL A 145 7.37 14.34 13.56
CA VAL A 145 7.16 14.83 12.18
C VAL A 145 6.57 16.23 12.16
N ARG A 146 5.67 16.52 13.11
CA ARG A 146 4.98 17.81 13.20
C ARG A 146 5.85 18.85 13.86
N GLY A 147 5.80 20.07 13.33
CA GLY A 147 6.48 21.22 13.91
C GLY A 147 5.89 21.64 15.25
N ARG A 148 6.61 22.53 15.94
CA ARG A 148 6.22 23.09 17.25
C ARG A 148 4.82 23.70 17.23
N GLN A 149 4.48 24.46 16.17
CA GLN A 149 3.21 25.18 16.09
C GLN A 149 2.03 24.21 16.12
N CYS A 150 1.93 23.28 15.14
CA CYS A 150 0.85 22.31 15.08
C CYS A 150 0.80 21.41 16.32
N SER A 151 1.96 20.99 16.83
CA SER A 151 2.03 20.17 18.05
C SER A 151 1.48 20.92 19.27
N SER A 152 1.77 22.22 19.41
CA SER A 152 1.25 23.04 20.51
C SER A 152 -0.21 23.47 20.36
N GLU A 153 -0.70 23.60 19.13
CA GLU A 153 -2.13 23.84 18.87
C GLU A 153 -2.98 22.63 19.27
N GLN A 154 -2.43 21.43 19.11
CA GLN A 154 -3.07 20.19 19.55
C GLN A 154 -2.87 19.96 21.06
N MET A 155 -1.65 20.15 21.58
CA MET A 155 -1.28 19.91 22.97
C MET A 155 -0.59 21.16 23.56
N PRO A 156 -1.34 22.07 24.21
CA PRO A 156 -0.83 23.37 24.68
C PRO A 156 0.42 23.29 25.57
N MET A 157 0.58 22.21 26.35
CA MET A 157 1.75 21.97 27.20
C MET A 157 3.09 22.03 26.44
N ILE A 158 3.11 21.72 25.13
CA ILE A 158 4.32 21.76 24.31
C ILE A 158 4.85 23.20 24.17
N ALA A 159 3.97 24.20 24.09
CA ALA A 159 4.40 25.60 24.06
C ALA A 159 5.01 26.07 25.39
N ASP A 160 4.65 25.40 26.49
CA ASP A 160 5.21 25.67 27.80
C ASP A 160 6.58 25.02 28.00
N MET A 161 6.76 23.80 27.49
CA MET A 161 8.03 23.05 27.54
C MET A 161 9.09 23.63 26.61
N PHE A 162 8.71 24.04 25.39
CA PHE A 162 9.64 24.55 24.38
C PHE A 162 9.27 25.98 24.00
N LYS A 163 10.11 26.96 24.38
CA LYS A 163 9.82 28.38 24.15
C LYS A 163 10.20 28.83 22.75
N THR A 164 11.18 28.18 22.12
CA THR A 164 11.62 28.48 20.75
C THR A 164 11.42 27.30 19.79
N TYR A 165 11.37 27.60 18.49
CA TYR A 165 11.34 26.57 17.43
C TYR A 165 12.63 25.76 17.37
N GLU A 166 13.76 26.37 17.73
CA GLU A 166 15.06 25.70 17.78
C GLU A 166 15.09 24.65 18.90
N GLU A 167 14.65 25.00 20.11
CA GLU A 167 14.56 24.05 21.23
C GLU A 167 13.69 22.84 20.88
N PHE A 168 12.52 23.06 20.26
CA PHE A 168 11.66 21.96 19.84
C PHE A 168 12.29 21.13 18.70
N GLY A 169 12.94 21.77 17.73
CA GLY A 169 13.56 21.08 16.59
C GLY A 169 14.74 20.18 16.98
N MET A 170 15.34 20.39 18.15
CA MET A 170 16.40 19.54 18.70
C MET A 170 15.87 18.44 19.64
N ALA A 171 14.60 18.51 20.05
CA ALA A 171 14.01 17.57 20.99
C ALA A 171 13.57 16.29 20.27
N ASP A 172 14.09 15.14 20.72
CA ASP A 172 13.62 13.85 20.26
C ASP A 172 12.17 13.57 20.71
N ILE A 173 11.54 12.57 20.10
CA ILE A 173 10.13 12.23 20.36
C ILE A 173 9.86 11.95 21.85
N HIS A 174 10.82 11.34 22.55
CA HIS A 174 10.70 11.03 23.98
C HIS A 174 10.81 12.29 24.85
N SER A 175 11.62 13.26 24.46
CA SER A 175 11.75 14.55 25.14
C SER A 175 10.48 15.38 25.02
N VAL A 176 9.72 15.21 23.93
CA VAL A 176 8.46 15.93 23.71
C VAL A 176 7.27 15.26 24.40
N TYR A 177 7.14 13.93 24.32
CA TYR A 177 5.94 13.21 24.77
C TYR A 177 6.14 12.35 26.02
N GLY A 178 7.38 12.20 26.49
CA GLY A 178 7.73 11.52 27.72
C GLY A 178 7.38 10.03 27.75
N ASP A 179 7.25 9.51 28.98
CA ASP A 179 7.06 8.08 29.24
C ASP A 179 5.72 7.52 28.72
N LYS A 180 4.73 8.38 28.44
CA LYS A 180 3.43 7.96 27.90
C LYS A 180 3.55 7.24 26.55
N LEU A 181 4.65 7.45 25.82
CA LEU A 181 4.94 6.69 24.60
C LEU A 181 5.01 5.18 24.85
N LYS A 182 5.35 4.73 26.07
CA LYS A 182 5.42 3.31 26.43
C LYS A 182 4.05 2.66 26.54
N ASP A 183 3.04 3.44 26.90
CA ASP A 183 1.64 2.98 27.05
C ASP A 183 0.81 3.26 25.79
N ALA A 184 1.36 4.00 24.83
CA ALA A 184 0.72 4.32 23.57
C ALA A 184 0.56 3.09 22.67
N LEU A 185 -0.47 3.11 21.83
CA LEU A 185 -0.44 2.29 20.61
C LEU A 185 0.82 2.69 19.84
N HIS A 186 1.63 1.72 19.44
CA HIS A 186 2.86 1.97 18.69
C HIS A 186 2.92 1.06 17.46
N LEU A 187 2.89 1.66 16.27
CA LEU A 187 3.06 0.96 15.00
C LEU A 187 4.28 1.52 14.25
N LYS A 188 4.93 0.67 13.46
CA LYS A 188 6.12 1.01 12.70
C LYS A 188 5.97 0.55 11.26
N ALA A 189 6.24 1.42 10.31
CA ALA A 189 6.46 1.06 8.92
C ALA A 189 7.97 1.08 8.65
N ASN A 190 8.48 0.06 7.97
CA ASN A 190 9.89 -0.09 7.62
C ASN A 190 10.13 -0.20 6.11
N ASN A 191 9.06 -0.19 5.32
CA ASN A 191 9.13 -0.29 3.87
C ASN A 191 7.99 0.49 3.20
N PHE A 192 8.37 1.52 2.41
CA PHE A 192 7.43 2.26 1.57
C PHE A 192 7.59 1.97 0.08
N ALA A 193 8.46 1.04 -0.31
CA ALA A 193 8.66 0.69 -1.70
C ALA A 193 7.43 -0.07 -2.25
N SER A 194 6.96 0.35 -3.42
CA SER A 194 6.09 -0.48 -4.25
C SER A 194 6.90 -1.63 -4.84
N SER A 195 6.35 -2.83 -4.85
CA SER A 195 7.14 -4.05 -5.02
C SER A 195 6.41 -5.10 -5.84
N ILE A 196 7.18 -6.08 -6.29
CA ILE A 196 6.69 -7.36 -6.78
C ILE A 196 7.03 -8.40 -5.72
N LEU A 197 6.07 -9.24 -5.37
CA LEU A 197 6.31 -10.46 -4.61
C LEU A 197 6.35 -11.60 -5.63
N LEU A 198 7.56 -12.02 -5.97
CA LEU A 198 7.76 -13.12 -6.89
C LEU A 198 7.56 -14.44 -6.17
N ASN A 199 6.72 -15.30 -6.71
CA ASN A 199 6.66 -16.67 -6.28
C ASN A 199 7.89 -17.42 -6.83
N LYS A 200 8.42 -18.35 -6.05
CA LYS A 200 9.61 -19.15 -6.40
C LYS A 200 9.26 -20.64 -6.36
N GLY A 201 7.97 -20.97 -6.28
CA GLY A 201 7.43 -22.28 -6.02
C GLY A 201 7.69 -22.77 -4.58
N ASN A 202 7.04 -23.88 -4.23
CA ASN A 202 7.19 -24.56 -2.94
C ASN A 202 6.98 -23.63 -1.71
N GLY A 203 6.08 -22.66 -1.82
CA GLY A 203 5.76 -21.72 -0.75
C GLY A 203 6.87 -20.70 -0.44
N GLN A 204 7.86 -20.54 -1.32
CA GLN A 204 8.92 -19.55 -1.18
C GLN A 204 8.60 -18.30 -2.00
N PHE A 205 8.73 -17.14 -1.38
CA PHE A 205 8.46 -15.85 -2.03
C PHE A 205 9.64 -14.89 -1.89
N GLN A 206 9.86 -14.09 -2.93
CA GLN A 206 10.89 -13.07 -2.97
C GLN A 206 10.29 -11.70 -3.22
N LEU A 207 10.42 -10.78 -2.26
CA LEU A 207 10.05 -9.39 -2.45
C LEU A 207 11.15 -8.64 -3.22
N LYS A 208 10.75 -7.95 -4.29
CA LYS A 208 11.63 -7.17 -5.18
C LYS A 208 10.99 -5.82 -5.46
N ASN A 209 11.72 -4.73 -5.24
CA ASN A 209 11.20 -3.39 -5.50
C ASN A 209 10.95 -3.17 -7.00
N LEU A 210 9.86 -2.45 -7.32
CA LEU A 210 9.63 -1.92 -8.66
C LEU A 210 10.66 -0.82 -9.01
N PRO A 211 10.89 -0.53 -10.31
CA PRO A 211 11.82 0.50 -10.75
C PRO A 211 11.54 1.88 -10.16
N SER A 212 12.56 2.75 -10.12
CA SER A 212 12.48 4.08 -9.49
C SER A 212 11.31 4.94 -9.97
N LYS A 213 10.89 4.82 -11.25
CA LYS A 213 9.72 5.52 -11.79
C LYS A 213 8.41 5.15 -11.08
N ALA A 214 8.26 3.90 -10.63
CA ALA A 214 7.11 3.43 -9.86
C ALA A 214 7.15 3.84 -8.38
N GLN A 215 8.26 4.43 -7.92
CA GLN A 215 8.43 4.89 -6.54
C GLN A 215 8.13 6.39 -6.37
N ILE A 216 7.79 7.10 -7.46
CA ILE A 216 7.64 8.56 -7.49
C ILE A 216 6.41 9.04 -6.72
N ALA A 217 5.37 8.22 -6.62
CA ALA A 217 4.11 8.53 -5.98
C ALA A 217 3.43 7.25 -5.48
N PRO A 218 2.39 7.35 -4.63
CA PRO A 218 1.60 6.22 -4.20
C PRO A 218 1.01 5.46 -5.38
N ILE A 219 1.00 4.14 -5.31
CA ILE A 219 0.30 3.29 -6.28
C ILE A 219 -0.98 2.79 -5.64
N ASN A 220 -2.13 3.33 -6.07
CA ASN A 220 -3.45 2.95 -5.56
C ASN A 220 -4.20 2.04 -6.53
N GLY A 221 -3.88 2.11 -7.83
CA GLY A 221 -4.47 1.27 -8.87
C GLY A 221 -3.39 0.61 -9.71
N ILE A 222 -3.63 -0.65 -10.05
CA ILE A 222 -2.74 -1.52 -10.81
C ILE A 222 -3.60 -2.29 -11.81
N ILE A 223 -3.19 -2.30 -13.07
CA ILE A 223 -3.69 -3.22 -14.08
C ILE A 223 -2.49 -3.97 -14.67
N ALA A 224 -2.58 -5.29 -14.64
CA ALA A 224 -1.65 -6.19 -15.30
C ALA A 224 -2.29 -6.73 -16.57
N ALA A 225 -1.70 -6.47 -17.73
CA ALA A 225 -2.18 -6.92 -19.02
C ALA A 225 -1.08 -6.81 -20.09
N ASP A 226 -1.20 -7.57 -21.17
CA ASP A 226 -0.32 -7.43 -22.35
C ASP A 226 -0.72 -6.17 -23.15
N PHE A 227 -0.06 -5.04 -22.91
CA PHE A 227 -0.40 -3.75 -23.53
C PHE A 227 0.25 -3.57 -24.90
N ASP A 228 1.41 -4.18 -25.15
CA ASP A 228 2.10 -4.12 -26.43
C ASP A 228 1.84 -5.32 -27.38
N PHE A 229 1.06 -6.30 -26.92
CA PHE A 229 0.67 -7.52 -27.64
C PHE A 229 1.85 -8.46 -27.94
N ASN A 230 2.91 -8.42 -27.15
CA ASN A 230 4.07 -9.31 -27.30
C ASN A 230 3.88 -10.65 -26.55
N GLY A 231 2.79 -10.76 -25.77
CA GLY A 231 2.44 -11.92 -24.96
C GLY A 231 2.98 -11.89 -23.54
N THR A 232 3.80 -10.92 -23.11
CA THR A 232 4.23 -10.71 -21.71
C THR A 232 3.25 -9.82 -20.96
N VAL A 233 3.31 -9.88 -19.63
CA VAL A 233 2.50 -9.00 -18.78
C VAL A 233 3.19 -7.66 -18.66
N ASP A 234 2.46 -6.60 -18.98
CA ASP A 234 2.85 -5.22 -18.72
C ASP A 234 2.04 -4.67 -17.54
N LEU A 235 2.52 -3.57 -16.94
CA LEU A 235 1.89 -2.93 -15.80
C LEU A 235 1.46 -1.52 -16.13
N LEU A 236 0.21 -1.20 -15.84
CA LEU A 236 -0.32 0.16 -15.86
C LEU A 236 -0.70 0.56 -14.43
N LEU A 237 0.02 1.54 -13.91
CA LEU A 237 -0.01 1.99 -12.52
C LEU A 237 -0.53 3.41 -12.44
N ALA A 238 -1.28 3.73 -11.38
CA ALA A 238 -1.65 5.10 -11.06
C ALA A 238 -1.98 5.25 -9.58
N GLY A 239 -1.86 6.47 -9.08
CA GLY A 239 -2.20 6.78 -7.70
C GLY A 239 -1.69 8.16 -7.34
N ASN A 240 -2.28 8.76 -6.34
CA ASN A 240 -1.84 10.00 -5.73
C ASN A 240 -2.37 10.07 -4.29
N LEU A 241 -1.83 11.01 -3.52
CA LEU A 241 -2.32 11.33 -2.17
C LEU A 241 -2.46 12.85 -2.06
N PHE A 242 -3.67 13.35 -2.28
CA PHE A 242 -3.97 14.78 -2.16
C PHE A 242 -4.33 15.20 -0.74
N GLN A 243 -4.74 14.27 0.11
CA GLN A 243 -5.08 14.48 1.51
C GLN A 243 -3.86 14.22 2.41
N ALA A 244 -2.81 15.00 2.19
CA ALA A 244 -1.65 15.00 3.09
C ALA A 244 -1.90 15.93 4.30
N GLU A 245 -1.15 15.75 5.38
CA GLU A 245 -1.18 16.69 6.50
C GLU A 245 -0.75 18.10 6.06
N VAL A 246 -1.16 19.14 6.80
CA VAL A 246 -0.91 20.54 6.42
C VAL A 246 0.58 20.85 6.19
N GLU A 247 1.47 20.24 6.97
CA GLU A 247 2.92 20.42 6.87
C GLU A 247 3.59 19.45 5.88
N THR A 248 2.80 18.62 5.18
CA THR A 248 3.28 17.60 4.25
C THR A 248 2.72 17.88 2.86
N GLY A 249 3.62 17.96 1.87
CA GLY A 249 3.22 18.15 0.48
C GLY A 249 2.34 16.99 0.00
N ARG A 250 1.41 17.30 -0.90
CA ARG A 250 0.65 16.27 -1.63
C ARG A 250 1.60 15.40 -2.44
N ALA A 251 1.34 14.10 -2.52
CA ALA A 251 1.97 13.26 -3.53
C ALA A 251 1.12 13.32 -4.80
N ASP A 252 1.49 14.18 -5.75
CA ASP A 252 0.73 14.48 -6.97
C ASP A 252 1.49 14.19 -8.28
N ALA A 253 2.57 13.42 -8.17
CA ALA A 253 3.43 13.05 -9.28
C ALA A 253 3.00 11.73 -9.97
N GLY A 254 2.01 11.00 -9.44
CA GLY A 254 1.54 9.72 -9.97
C GLY A 254 0.50 9.89 -11.07
N ARG A 255 0.93 10.45 -12.21
CA ARG A 255 0.06 10.86 -13.33
C ARG A 255 -0.31 9.72 -14.29
N GLY A 256 -0.24 8.48 -13.84
CA GLY A 256 -0.27 7.28 -14.67
C GLY A 256 1.12 6.88 -15.18
N LEU A 257 1.42 5.59 -15.13
CA LEU A 257 2.69 5.01 -15.55
C LEU A 257 2.44 3.64 -16.22
N LEU A 258 2.72 3.55 -17.52
CA LEU A 258 2.82 2.28 -18.22
C LEU A 258 4.27 1.76 -18.11
N MET A 259 4.45 0.47 -17.85
CA MET A 259 5.75 -0.20 -17.89
C MET A 259 5.62 -1.52 -18.63
N LEU A 260 6.48 -1.73 -19.63
CA LEU A 260 6.50 -2.96 -20.42
C LEU A 260 7.32 -4.04 -19.71
N GLY A 261 6.76 -5.25 -19.60
CA GLY A 261 7.39 -6.38 -18.94
C GLY A 261 8.26 -7.20 -19.89
N ASP A 262 9.37 -7.73 -19.39
CA ASP A 262 10.27 -8.61 -20.15
C ASP A 262 9.92 -10.12 -20.04
N GLY A 263 8.86 -10.45 -19.30
CA GLY A 263 8.47 -11.83 -18.98
C GLY A 263 9.41 -12.53 -18.01
N LYS A 264 10.20 -11.77 -17.22
CA LYS A 264 11.08 -12.27 -16.15
C LYS A 264 10.92 -11.44 -14.87
N GLY A 265 9.78 -10.76 -14.72
CA GLY A 265 9.53 -9.83 -13.64
C GLY A 265 10.41 -8.56 -13.65
N ASN A 266 10.90 -8.13 -14.82
CA ASN A 266 11.50 -6.79 -14.99
C ASN A 266 10.62 -5.90 -15.86
N PHE A 267 10.63 -4.61 -15.56
CA PHE A 267 9.73 -3.63 -16.15
C PHE A 267 10.48 -2.41 -16.66
N ASN A 268 10.18 -1.99 -17.89
CA ASN A 268 10.73 -0.80 -18.53
C ASN A 268 9.65 0.30 -18.61
N PRO A 269 9.82 1.44 -17.91
CA PRO A 269 8.89 2.56 -17.98
C PRO A 269 8.72 3.12 -19.39
N VAL A 270 7.48 3.36 -19.81
CA VAL A 270 7.13 4.05 -21.05
C VAL A 270 6.85 5.52 -20.73
N SER A 271 7.28 6.43 -21.61
CA SER A 271 7.00 7.85 -21.40
C SER A 271 5.49 8.15 -21.51
N GLN A 272 5.08 9.27 -20.90
CA GLN A 272 3.71 9.74 -20.99
C GLN A 272 3.31 10.12 -22.42
N GLU A 273 4.26 10.62 -23.22
CA GLU A 273 4.05 10.97 -24.62
C GLU A 273 3.80 9.72 -25.47
N GLU A 274 4.57 8.65 -25.25
CA GLU A 274 4.41 7.39 -25.99
C GLU A 274 3.17 6.60 -25.55
N SER A 275 2.89 6.55 -24.24
CA SER A 275 1.75 5.80 -23.71
C SER A 275 0.41 6.52 -23.92
N GLY A 276 0.42 7.86 -24.03
CA GLY A 276 -0.80 8.67 -24.11
C GLY A 276 -1.63 8.71 -22.82
N LEU A 277 -1.13 8.13 -21.72
CA LEU A 277 -1.84 8.05 -20.43
C LEU A 277 -1.58 9.30 -19.59
N PHE A 278 -2.62 10.05 -19.23
CA PHE A 278 -2.51 11.22 -18.34
C PHE A 278 -3.65 11.23 -17.30
N ALA A 279 -3.36 10.70 -16.11
CA ALA A 279 -4.27 10.62 -14.98
C ALA A 279 -3.77 11.47 -13.80
N PRO A 280 -3.83 12.82 -13.87
CA PRO A 280 -3.16 13.71 -12.92
C PRO A 280 -3.95 13.95 -11.62
N MET A 281 -5.12 13.36 -11.47
CA MET A 281 -6.03 13.61 -10.35
C MET A 281 -5.71 12.68 -9.17
N ASP A 282 -6.51 12.73 -8.10
CA ASP A 282 -6.33 11.88 -6.93
C ASP A 282 -6.81 10.44 -7.20
N VAL A 283 -6.06 9.71 -8.05
CA VAL A 283 -6.42 8.36 -8.49
C VAL A 283 -6.44 7.41 -7.29
N LYS A 284 -7.56 6.73 -7.09
CA LYS A 284 -7.75 5.74 -6.00
C LYS A 284 -7.93 4.32 -6.49
N ASP A 285 -8.29 4.11 -7.76
CA ASP A 285 -8.28 2.79 -8.35
C ASP A 285 -8.27 2.86 -9.88
N LEU A 286 -7.89 1.74 -10.50
CA LEU A 286 -7.95 1.51 -11.94
C LEU A 286 -8.81 0.29 -12.24
N GLY A 287 -9.63 0.38 -13.28
CA GLY A 287 -10.45 -0.74 -13.76
C GLY A 287 -10.28 -0.92 -15.26
N MET A 288 -10.27 -2.17 -15.73
CA MET A 288 -10.25 -2.49 -17.16
C MET A 288 -11.59 -3.09 -17.57
N LEU A 289 -12.22 -2.54 -18.61
CA LEU A 289 -13.41 -3.09 -19.23
C LEU A 289 -13.10 -3.57 -20.66
N TYR A 290 -13.73 -4.67 -21.04
CA TYR A 290 -13.68 -5.20 -22.40
C TYR A 290 -15.03 -5.00 -23.07
N THR A 291 -15.04 -4.34 -24.22
CA THR A 291 -16.27 -3.94 -24.91
C THR A 291 -16.37 -4.48 -26.33
N GLY A 292 -17.59 -4.82 -26.72
CA GLY A 292 -17.92 -5.31 -28.06
C GLY A 292 -17.34 -6.69 -28.41
N PRO A 293 -17.65 -7.20 -29.62
CA PRO A 293 -17.17 -8.51 -30.08
C PRO A 293 -15.65 -8.62 -30.16
N ASN A 294 -14.96 -7.49 -30.39
CA ASN A 294 -13.52 -7.42 -30.54
C ASN A 294 -12.77 -7.29 -29.20
N ARG A 295 -13.50 -7.29 -28.07
CA ARG A 295 -12.96 -7.08 -26.72
C ARG A 295 -12.06 -5.85 -26.61
N SER A 296 -12.48 -4.72 -27.20
CA SER A 296 -11.77 -3.45 -27.11
C SER A 296 -11.62 -3.02 -25.66
N ARG A 297 -10.41 -2.61 -25.27
CA ARG A 297 -10.05 -2.22 -23.91
C ARG A 297 -10.46 -0.78 -23.61
N ILE A 298 -11.18 -0.59 -22.50
CA ILE A 298 -11.48 0.71 -21.91
C ILE A 298 -10.89 0.72 -20.50
N LEU A 299 -9.97 1.63 -20.26
CA LEU A 299 -9.43 1.93 -18.94
C LEU A 299 -10.35 2.91 -18.24
N LEU A 300 -10.76 2.56 -17.02
CA LEU A 300 -11.44 3.42 -16.06
C LEU A 300 -10.44 3.88 -15.00
N VAL A 301 -10.47 5.17 -14.67
CA VAL A 301 -9.67 5.76 -13.61
C VAL A 301 -10.61 6.39 -12.58
N ALA A 302 -10.65 5.81 -11.40
CA ALA A 302 -11.44 6.30 -10.29
C ALA A 302 -10.65 7.37 -9.52
N ASN A 303 -11.23 8.56 -9.37
CA ASN A 303 -10.60 9.69 -8.71
C ASN A 303 -11.38 10.07 -7.45
N ASN A 304 -10.68 10.35 -6.36
CA ASN A 304 -11.31 10.91 -5.19
C ASN A 304 -11.75 12.37 -5.45
N ASN A 305 -12.98 12.68 -5.07
CA ASN A 305 -13.58 14.01 -5.19
C ASN A 305 -13.46 14.64 -6.61
N PHE A 306 -13.48 13.80 -7.65
CA PHE A 306 -13.47 14.23 -9.05
C PHE A 306 -14.20 13.21 -9.94
N GLY A 307 -14.46 13.57 -11.21
CA GLY A 307 -15.09 12.67 -12.17
C GLY A 307 -14.20 11.47 -12.53
N MET A 308 -14.84 10.33 -12.86
CA MET A 308 -14.17 9.18 -13.44
C MET A 308 -13.58 9.57 -14.80
N GLN A 309 -12.29 9.30 -15.02
CA GLN A 309 -11.67 9.44 -16.34
C GLN A 309 -11.72 8.10 -17.07
N THR A 310 -11.82 8.16 -18.40
CA THR A 310 -11.83 6.97 -19.25
C THR A 310 -10.84 7.12 -20.39
N PHE A 311 -10.04 6.08 -20.64
CA PHE A 311 -9.15 6.01 -21.79
C PHE A 311 -9.57 4.82 -22.64
N ALA A 312 -9.74 5.06 -23.94
CA ALA A 312 -9.97 3.99 -24.89
C ALA A 312 -8.63 3.63 -25.54
N GLU A 313 -8.35 2.34 -25.61
CA GLU A 313 -7.21 1.88 -26.39
C GLU A 313 -7.41 2.21 -27.87
N THR A 314 -6.46 2.95 -28.44
CA THR A 314 -6.43 3.27 -29.87
C THR A 314 -5.44 2.39 -30.64
N LEU A 315 -4.67 1.55 -29.93
CA LEU A 315 -3.73 0.61 -30.54
C LEU A 315 -4.52 -0.41 -31.37
N SER A 316 -4.46 -0.25 -32.69
CA SER A 316 -4.74 -1.36 -33.61
C SER A 316 -3.68 -2.43 -33.37
N LYS A 317 -4.07 -3.70 -33.25
CA LYS A 317 -3.13 -4.82 -33.47
C LYS A 317 -2.30 -4.46 -34.70
N LYS A 318 -0.98 -4.25 -34.55
CA LYS A 318 -0.12 -4.11 -35.73
C LYS A 318 -0.35 -5.39 -36.55
N PRO A 319 -0.71 -5.28 -37.84
CA PRO A 319 -0.97 -6.45 -38.68
C PRO A 319 0.25 -7.34 -38.78
#